data_AF-A0A137S1U5-F1
#
_entry.id   AF-A0A137S1U5-F1
#
_cell.length_a   1.000
_cell.length_b   1.000
_cell.length_c   1.000
_cell.angle_alpha   90.00
_cell.angle_beta   90.00
_cell.angle_gamma   90.00
#
_symmetry.space_group_name_H-M   'P 1'
#
loop_
_entity.id
_entity.type
_entity.pdbx_description
1 polymer ?
#
loop_
_entity_poly.entity_id
_entity_poly.type
_entity_poly.pdbx_seq_one_letter_code
_entity_poly.pdbx_strand_id
1 'polypeptide(L)'
;MNEFLFPTGYLGDQFRYWRQFNAIRAGELPLLESLLYGGNVEQAAALFALMPMPLAVSPISLGFFNTLFWTALFFWLYNKRVFMPVSMWFFLLYPSMALYTGLSLRDTFIFVFMVMAVQFAREGRWLPMLAVFVPLYAIKFQNFFILAPILVVYLLFGIRHTGVSVGRGILTMVVGLVALVAVSPVALPLINLFRSAMYREDGGDRDQLKLIEGPGEFVAEGLTSGVYFLLKPFPWEAAGLLQLIQAAENLVVFGLLVLIVRAAWRRVPKKLIFWLLFMAFALSIYGLVVFNYGTAARYRYPFIVIFVLFVCADCHVRSVFKPFAPAHWRVGRRRVPSGGDSSLS
;
A
#
# COMPACT_ATOMS: atom_id res chain seq x y z
N MET A 1 17.01 -13.09 7.11
CA MET A 1 15.69 -13.52 6.59
C MET A 1 15.87 -14.45 5.42
N ASN A 2 16.55 -14.02 4.35
CA ASN A 2 17.15 -14.93 3.37
C ASN A 2 18.05 -15.98 4.07
N GLU A 3 18.04 -17.21 3.56
CA GLU A 3 18.76 -18.41 4.06
C GLU A 3 18.34 -18.92 5.45
N PHE A 4 17.52 -18.18 6.20
CA PHE A 4 16.95 -18.63 7.47
C PHE A 4 15.49 -19.09 7.33
N LEU A 5 14.64 -18.27 6.70
CA LEU A 5 13.23 -18.59 6.49
C LEU A 5 12.98 -19.33 5.17
N PHE A 6 13.73 -18.96 4.13
CA PHE A 6 13.68 -19.56 2.80
C PHE A 6 14.96 -19.21 2.02
N PRO A 7 15.34 -20.02 1.00
CA PRO A 7 16.49 -19.73 0.16
C PRO A 7 16.29 -18.44 -0.63
N THR A 8 17.35 -17.67 -0.88
CA THR A 8 17.26 -16.38 -1.59
C THR A 8 16.60 -16.50 -2.96
N GLY A 9 16.77 -17.65 -3.62
CA GLY A 9 16.16 -17.98 -4.91
C GLY A 9 14.65 -18.24 -4.88
N TYR A 10 14.05 -18.38 -3.70
CA TYR A 10 12.60 -18.58 -3.55
C TYR A 10 11.80 -17.45 -4.20
N LEU A 11 12.32 -16.22 -4.14
CA LEU A 11 11.77 -15.05 -4.84
C LEU A 11 12.73 -14.66 -5.97
N GLY A 12 12.46 -15.12 -7.19
CA GLY A 12 13.33 -14.95 -8.35
C GLY A 12 13.68 -13.48 -8.68
N ASP A 13 12.80 -12.55 -8.30
CA ASP A 13 13.02 -11.11 -8.44
C ASP A 13 14.27 -10.61 -7.70
N GLN A 14 14.67 -11.24 -6.58
CA GLN A 14 15.75 -10.74 -5.73
C GLN A 14 17.09 -10.69 -6.49
N PHE A 15 17.44 -11.78 -7.17
CA PHE A 15 18.67 -11.85 -7.95
C PHE A 15 18.63 -10.99 -9.20
N ARG A 16 17.46 -10.83 -9.83
CA ARG A 16 17.30 -9.96 -10.99
C ARG A 16 17.52 -8.50 -10.60
N TYR A 17 16.87 -8.06 -9.52
CA TYR A 17 17.00 -6.71 -8.99
C TYR A 17 18.44 -6.40 -8.58
N TRP A 18 19.09 -7.33 -7.87
CA TRP A 18 20.48 -7.19 -7.44
C TRP A 18 21.47 -7.10 -8.61
N ARG A 19 21.35 -8.00 -9.60
CA ARG A 19 22.23 -7.99 -10.78
C ARG A 19 22.10 -6.69 -11.58
N GLN A 20 20.87 -6.24 -11.84
CA GLN A 20 20.62 -5.00 -12.58
C GLN A 20 21.17 -3.77 -11.83
N PHE A 21 20.98 -3.69 -10.51
CA PHE A 21 21.51 -2.60 -9.70
C PHE A 21 23.04 -2.50 -9.81
N ASN A 22 23.75 -3.63 -9.71
CA ASN A 22 25.21 -3.64 -9.79
C ASN A 22 25.72 -3.39 -11.20
N ALA A 23 25.10 -3.96 -12.23
CA ALA A 23 25.49 -3.73 -13.62
C ALA A 23 25.38 -2.25 -14.01
N ILE A 24 24.32 -1.55 -13.58
CA ILE A 24 24.17 -0.11 -13.80
C ILE A 24 25.28 0.68 -13.10
N ARG A 25 25.64 0.32 -11.87
CA ARG A 25 26.68 1.02 -11.11
C ARG A 25 28.11 0.72 -11.56
N ALA A 26 28.33 -0.47 -12.09
CA ALA A 26 29.59 -0.85 -12.72
C ALA A 26 29.77 -0.18 -14.10
N GLY A 27 28.73 0.46 -14.63
CA GLY A 27 28.73 1.07 -15.97
C GLY A 27 28.54 0.05 -17.10
N GLU A 28 28.15 -1.19 -16.79
CA GLU A 28 27.86 -2.24 -17.76
C GLU A 28 26.49 -2.01 -18.45
N LEU A 29 25.54 -1.42 -17.73
CA LEU A 29 24.23 -1.02 -18.26
C LEU A 29 24.09 0.51 -18.27
N PRO A 30 23.75 1.13 -19.41
CA PRO A 30 23.53 2.57 -19.48
C PRO A 30 22.34 3.01 -18.62
N LEU A 31 22.60 3.84 -17.61
CA LEU A 31 21.58 4.31 -16.65
C LEU A 31 20.34 4.92 -17.33
N LEU A 32 20.53 5.77 -18.34
CA LEU A 32 19.42 6.46 -19.01
C LEU A 32 18.55 5.48 -19.81
N GLU A 33 19.17 4.49 -20.45
CA GLU A 33 18.46 3.45 -21.20
C GLU A 33 17.66 2.55 -20.26
N SER A 34 18.28 2.13 -19.15
CA SER A 34 17.61 1.35 -18.10
C SER A 34 16.43 2.09 -17.45
N LEU A 35 16.48 3.43 -17.36
CA LEU A 35 15.37 4.25 -16.84
C LEU A 35 14.22 4.41 -17.83
N LEU A 36 14.50 4.58 -19.13
CA LEU A 36 13.49 4.91 -20.14
C LEU A 36 12.88 3.68 -20.81
N TYR A 37 13.70 2.66 -21.07
CA TYR A 37 13.33 1.49 -21.86
C TYR A 37 13.45 0.17 -21.10
N GLY A 38 14.08 0.18 -19.92
CA GLY A 38 14.21 -1.00 -19.09
C GLY A 38 12.86 -1.58 -18.63
N GLY A 39 12.85 -2.86 -18.31
CA GLY A 39 11.68 -3.48 -17.67
C GLY A 39 11.41 -2.93 -16.27
N ASN A 40 10.24 -3.17 -15.70
CA ASN A 40 9.85 -2.57 -14.41
C ASN A 40 10.86 -2.84 -13.24
N VAL A 41 11.58 -3.98 -13.25
CA VAL A 41 12.61 -4.29 -12.24
C VAL A 41 13.90 -3.52 -12.51
N GLU A 42 14.24 -3.32 -13.78
CA GLU A 42 15.42 -2.59 -14.22
C GLU A 42 15.28 -1.10 -13.96
N GLN A 43 14.11 -0.51 -14.29
CA GLN A 43 13.81 0.89 -13.97
C GLN A 43 13.87 1.15 -12.46
N ALA A 44 13.37 0.21 -11.65
CA ALA A 44 13.49 0.29 -10.20
C ALA A 44 14.96 0.18 -9.74
N ALA A 45 15.77 -0.67 -10.38
CA ALA A 45 17.18 -0.82 -10.07
C ALA A 45 17.96 0.44 -10.47
N ALA A 46 17.63 1.05 -11.60
CA ALA A 46 18.23 2.27 -12.11
C ALA A 46 17.95 3.47 -11.20
N LEU A 47 16.69 3.64 -10.77
CA LEU A 47 16.32 4.66 -9.78
C LEU A 47 17.00 4.44 -8.44
N PHE A 48 17.19 3.18 -8.03
CA PHE A 48 17.90 2.86 -6.80
C PHE A 48 19.41 3.08 -6.91
N ALA A 49 20.00 2.80 -8.07
CA ALA A 49 21.41 2.98 -8.35
C ALA A 49 21.85 4.45 -8.24
N LEU A 50 20.96 5.39 -8.56
CA LEU A 50 21.15 6.85 -8.41
C LEU A 50 21.38 7.30 -6.96
N MET A 51 20.92 6.52 -5.98
CA MET A 51 21.07 6.89 -4.57
C MET A 51 22.51 6.66 -4.12
N PRO A 52 23.10 7.52 -3.28
CA PRO A 52 24.50 7.40 -2.85
C PRO A 52 24.67 6.31 -1.77
N MET A 53 24.45 5.05 -2.17
CA MET A 53 24.64 3.87 -1.31
C MET A 53 25.97 3.16 -1.66
N PRO A 54 26.59 2.39 -0.74
CA PRO A 54 27.72 1.53 -1.07
C PRO A 54 27.40 0.46 -2.12
N LEU A 55 28.42 -0.21 -2.67
CA LEU A 55 28.22 -1.35 -3.58
C LEU A 55 27.53 -2.51 -2.86
N ALA A 56 26.58 -3.16 -3.54
CA ALA A 56 25.83 -4.28 -2.97
C ALA A 56 26.51 -5.61 -3.35
N VAL A 57 27.36 -6.12 -2.48
CA VAL A 57 28.12 -7.37 -2.75
C VAL A 57 27.23 -8.60 -2.86
N SER A 58 26.05 -8.59 -2.21
CA SER A 58 25.08 -9.69 -2.26
C SER A 58 23.64 -9.18 -2.28
N PRO A 59 22.64 -10.03 -2.62
CA PRO A 59 21.23 -9.67 -2.45
C PRO A 59 20.88 -9.26 -1.01
N ILE A 60 21.54 -9.85 0.00
CA ILE A 60 21.33 -9.49 1.40
C ILE A 60 21.69 -8.01 1.65
N SER A 61 22.72 -7.48 0.98
CA SER A 61 23.11 -6.07 1.07
C SER A 61 21.99 -5.13 0.62
N LEU A 62 21.23 -5.48 -0.42
CA LEU A 62 20.07 -4.71 -0.85
C LEU A 62 18.89 -4.83 0.13
N GLY A 63 18.70 -5.98 0.76
CA GLY A 63 17.75 -6.13 1.86
C GLY A 63 18.07 -5.21 3.04
N PHE A 64 19.35 -5.05 3.38
CA PHE A 64 19.80 -4.08 4.38
C PHE A 64 19.51 -2.64 3.96
N PHE A 65 19.74 -2.29 2.69
CA PHE A 65 19.40 -0.96 2.18
C PHE A 65 17.90 -0.68 2.29
N ASN A 66 17.05 -1.64 1.93
CA ASN A 66 15.60 -1.54 2.09
C ASN A 66 15.19 -1.31 3.56
N THR A 67 15.82 -2.02 4.49
CA THR A 67 15.60 -1.83 5.94
C THR A 67 16.02 -0.42 6.38
N LEU A 68 17.10 0.13 5.82
CA LEU A 68 17.52 1.51 6.05
C LEU A 68 16.46 2.50 5.54
N PHE A 69 15.91 2.31 4.34
CA PHE A 69 14.83 3.16 3.81
C PHE A 69 13.57 3.12 4.69
N TRP A 70 13.19 1.93 5.15
CA TRP A 70 12.08 1.76 6.08
C TRP A 70 12.32 2.50 7.41
N THR A 71 13.54 2.39 7.96
CA THR A 71 13.95 3.08 9.18
C THR A 71 14.00 4.61 8.99
N ALA A 72 14.54 5.09 7.88
CA ALA A 72 14.54 6.50 7.53
C ALA A 72 13.11 7.05 7.38
N LEU A 73 12.23 6.28 6.73
CA LEU A 73 10.80 6.61 6.62
C LEU A 73 10.15 6.69 8.00
N PHE A 74 10.46 5.78 8.93
CA PHE A 74 9.98 5.86 10.31
C PHE A 74 10.37 7.18 10.98
N PHE A 75 11.65 7.54 10.98
CA PHE A 75 12.10 8.79 11.61
C PHE A 75 11.50 10.02 10.93
N TRP A 76 11.38 10.01 9.60
CA TRP A 76 10.72 11.07 8.86
C TRP A 76 9.25 11.24 9.26
N LEU A 77 8.47 10.15 9.29
CA LEU A 77 7.07 10.17 9.72
C LEU A 77 6.90 10.57 11.19
N TYR A 78 7.84 10.17 12.05
CA TYR A 78 7.89 10.56 13.46
C TYR A 78 8.11 12.07 13.61
N ASN A 79 9.09 12.63 12.90
CA ASN A 79 9.33 14.07 12.86
C ASN A 79 8.12 14.84 12.32
N LYS A 80 7.42 14.28 11.32
CA LYS A 80 6.17 14.80 10.76
C LYS A 80 4.95 14.63 11.68
N ARG A 81 5.10 14.01 12.86
CA ARG A 81 4.02 13.75 13.83
C ARG A 81 2.83 12.99 13.22
N VAL A 82 3.09 12.11 12.26
CA VAL A 82 2.05 11.28 11.62
C VAL A 82 1.63 10.14 12.55
N PHE A 83 2.58 9.59 13.31
CA PHE A 83 2.33 8.47 14.19
C PHE A 83 1.39 8.83 15.35
N MET A 84 0.32 8.03 15.46
CA MET A 84 -0.39 7.84 16.72
C MET A 84 0.15 6.58 17.37
N PRO A 85 -0.02 6.38 18.69
CA PRO A 85 0.63 5.26 19.34
C PRO A 85 0.27 3.88 18.77
N VAL A 86 -1.01 3.64 18.44
CA VAL A 86 -1.44 2.40 17.77
C VAL A 86 -0.79 2.23 16.40
N SER A 87 -0.75 3.29 15.58
CA SER A 87 -0.16 3.18 14.24
C SER A 87 1.37 3.08 14.26
N MET A 88 2.02 3.64 15.29
CA MET A 88 3.46 3.47 15.52
C MET A 88 3.81 2.02 15.84
N TRP A 89 3.09 1.41 16.81
CA TRP A 89 3.29 0.01 17.15
C TRP A 89 2.97 -0.91 15.97
N PHE A 90 1.88 -0.63 15.24
CA PHE A 90 1.57 -1.39 14.03
C PHE A 90 2.69 -1.31 13.00
N PHE A 91 3.20 -0.11 12.72
CA PHE A 91 4.27 0.08 11.75
C PHE A 91 5.56 -0.66 12.11
N LEU A 92 5.90 -0.74 13.41
CA LEU A 92 7.11 -1.41 13.88
C LEU A 92 6.96 -2.92 14.03
N LEU A 93 5.76 -3.41 14.37
CA LEU A 93 5.53 -4.81 14.74
C LEU A 93 4.78 -5.61 13.66
N TYR A 94 4.40 -5.00 12.54
CA TYR A 94 3.69 -5.70 11.48
C TYR A 94 4.64 -6.68 10.76
N PRO A 95 4.49 -8.02 10.94
CA PRO A 95 5.56 -8.95 10.55
C PRO A 95 5.77 -9.03 9.04
N SER A 96 4.72 -9.01 8.21
CA SER A 96 4.87 -8.90 6.74
C SER A 96 5.71 -7.69 6.33
N MET A 97 5.51 -6.52 6.96
CA MET A 97 6.31 -5.34 6.62
C MET A 97 7.78 -5.57 6.98
N ALA A 98 8.07 -6.05 8.18
CA ALA A 98 9.43 -6.37 8.61
C ALA A 98 10.07 -7.42 7.70
N LEU A 99 9.29 -8.41 7.25
CA LEU A 99 9.73 -9.44 6.31
C LEU A 99 10.14 -8.85 4.97
N TYR A 100 9.23 -8.17 4.28
CA TYR A 100 9.49 -7.67 2.92
C TYR A 100 10.51 -6.53 2.88
N THR A 101 10.63 -5.74 3.94
CA THR A 101 11.68 -4.71 4.07
C THR A 101 13.07 -5.30 4.28
N GLY A 102 13.18 -6.52 4.79
CA GLY A 102 14.43 -7.28 4.91
C GLY A 102 14.88 -8.02 3.64
N LEU A 103 14.09 -7.98 2.55
CA LEU A 103 14.38 -8.70 1.30
C LEU A 103 14.86 -7.75 0.20
N SER A 104 15.57 -8.29 -0.79
CA SER A 104 16.09 -7.56 -1.95
C SER A 104 15.02 -7.32 -3.01
N LEU A 105 13.91 -6.69 -2.63
CA LEU A 105 12.77 -6.43 -3.50
C LEU A 105 12.52 -4.93 -3.64
N ARG A 106 12.04 -4.52 -4.82
CA ARG A 106 11.65 -3.13 -5.10
C ARG A 106 10.44 -2.62 -4.28
N ASP A 107 9.68 -3.50 -3.63
CA ASP A 107 8.40 -3.14 -2.99
C ASP A 107 8.57 -2.19 -1.82
N THR A 108 9.67 -2.30 -1.07
CA THR A 108 10.02 -1.35 -0.01
C THR A 108 10.19 0.05 -0.58
N PHE A 109 10.86 0.15 -1.73
CA PHE A 109 11.07 1.41 -2.42
C PHE A 109 9.75 2.02 -2.89
N ILE A 110 8.89 1.21 -3.53
CA ILE A 110 7.54 1.60 -3.95
C ILE A 110 6.71 2.07 -2.74
N PHE A 111 6.71 1.30 -1.66
CA PHE A 111 6.00 1.61 -0.41
C PHE A 111 6.42 2.97 0.15
N VAL A 112 7.72 3.26 0.20
CA VAL A 112 8.26 4.53 0.67
C VAL A 112 7.72 5.69 -0.18
N PHE A 113 7.78 5.59 -1.52
CA PHE A 113 7.20 6.61 -2.40
C PHE A 113 5.70 6.80 -2.21
N MET A 114 4.94 5.72 -2.07
CA MET A 114 3.50 5.82 -1.84
C MET A 114 3.17 6.53 -0.52
N VAL A 115 3.85 6.18 0.58
CA VAL A 115 3.64 6.83 1.88
C VAL A 115 4.01 8.31 1.82
N MET A 116 5.14 8.65 1.19
CA MET A 116 5.55 10.05 1.01
C MET A 116 4.54 10.83 0.16
N ALA A 117 4.06 10.27 -0.95
CA ALA A 117 3.07 10.90 -1.82
C ALA A 117 1.77 11.23 -1.05
N VAL A 118 1.25 10.26 -0.30
CA VAL A 118 0.05 10.47 0.55
C VAL A 118 0.32 11.50 1.64
N GLN A 119 1.47 11.45 2.31
CA GLN A 119 1.79 12.42 3.36
C GLN A 119 1.93 13.85 2.82
N PHE A 120 2.58 14.05 1.66
CA PHE A 120 2.64 15.37 1.04
C PHE A 120 1.28 15.86 0.55
N ALA A 121 0.42 14.97 0.05
CA ALA A 121 -0.98 15.31 -0.25
C ALA A 121 -1.74 15.74 1.01
N ARG A 122 -1.54 15.06 2.15
CA ARG A 122 -2.11 15.45 3.47
C ARG A 122 -1.63 16.82 3.93
N GLU A 123 -0.38 17.16 3.65
CA GLU A 123 0.20 18.48 3.92
C GLU A 123 -0.29 19.57 2.96
N GLY A 124 -0.95 19.21 1.84
CA GLY A 124 -1.34 20.13 0.77
C GLY A 124 -0.17 20.57 -0.12
N ARG A 125 0.96 19.86 -0.07
CA ARG A 125 2.18 20.20 -0.81
C ARG A 125 2.23 19.43 -2.14
N TRP A 126 1.58 19.98 -3.16
CA TRP A 126 1.42 19.30 -4.44
C TRP A 126 2.73 19.08 -5.21
N LEU A 127 3.67 20.03 -5.20
CA LEU A 127 4.97 19.88 -5.89
C LEU A 127 5.82 18.72 -5.33
N PRO A 128 6.14 18.66 -4.02
CA PRO A 128 6.82 17.50 -3.44
C PRO A 128 6.06 16.20 -3.63
N MET A 129 4.72 16.23 -3.56
CA MET A 129 3.88 15.07 -3.81
C MET A 129 4.07 14.53 -5.23
N LEU A 130 4.00 15.40 -6.25
CA LEU A 130 4.24 14.99 -7.64
C LEU A 130 5.66 14.48 -7.85
N ALA A 131 6.67 15.13 -7.25
CA ALA A 131 8.06 14.70 -7.37
C ALA A 131 8.30 13.27 -6.87
N VAL A 132 7.63 12.87 -5.78
CA VAL A 132 7.72 11.48 -5.27
C VAL A 132 6.71 10.54 -5.93
N PHE A 133 5.63 11.06 -6.50
CA PHE A 133 4.58 10.27 -7.14
C PHE A 133 4.97 9.84 -8.56
N VAL A 134 5.60 10.70 -9.36
CA VAL A 134 5.98 10.42 -10.75
C VAL A 134 6.88 9.18 -10.89
N PRO A 135 7.93 8.97 -10.05
CA PRO A 135 8.75 7.75 -10.12
C PRO A 135 7.96 6.45 -9.97
N LEU A 136 6.79 6.47 -9.30
CA LEU A 136 5.92 5.29 -9.18
C LEU A 136 5.46 4.76 -10.53
N TYR A 137 5.28 5.63 -11.53
CA TYR A 137 4.85 5.22 -12.88
C TYR A 137 5.86 4.25 -13.50
N ALA A 138 7.15 4.56 -13.40
CA ALA A 138 8.23 3.72 -13.92
C ALA A 138 8.38 2.43 -13.10
N ILE A 139 8.52 2.52 -11.78
CA ILE A 139 8.83 1.33 -10.97
C ILE A 139 7.66 0.36 -10.83
N LYS A 140 6.42 0.88 -10.78
CA LYS A 140 5.20 0.08 -10.62
C LYS A 140 3.96 0.85 -11.08
N PHE A 141 3.73 0.87 -12.39
CA PHE A 141 2.58 1.53 -13.02
C PHE A 141 1.23 1.21 -12.35
N GLN A 142 1.03 -0.05 -11.90
CA GLN A 142 -0.19 -0.46 -11.19
C GLN A 142 -0.42 0.36 -9.90
N ASN A 143 0.62 0.54 -9.07
CA ASN A 143 0.51 1.34 -7.84
C ASN A 143 0.29 2.81 -8.15
N PHE A 144 0.88 3.32 -9.23
CA PHE A 144 0.64 4.67 -9.71
C PHE A 144 -0.84 4.88 -10.04
N PHE A 145 -1.43 4.01 -10.88
CA PHE A 145 -2.84 4.15 -11.28
C PHE A 145 -3.84 3.88 -10.16
N ILE A 146 -3.49 3.04 -9.18
CA ILE A 146 -4.31 2.90 -7.97
C ILE A 146 -4.25 4.19 -7.15
N LEU A 147 -3.06 4.74 -6.90
CA LEU A 147 -2.90 5.87 -6.00
C LEU A 147 -3.29 7.21 -6.62
N ALA A 148 -3.15 7.41 -7.94
CA ALA A 148 -3.48 8.65 -8.65
C ALA A 148 -4.92 9.16 -8.38
N PRO A 149 -5.99 8.38 -8.66
CA PRO A 149 -7.36 8.85 -8.45
C PRO A 149 -7.63 9.17 -6.99
N ILE A 150 -7.03 8.42 -6.06
CA ILE A 150 -7.14 8.65 -4.63
C ILE A 150 -6.52 10.00 -4.24
N LEU A 151 -5.31 10.30 -4.72
CA LEU A 151 -4.63 11.58 -4.44
C LEU A 151 -5.40 12.75 -5.06
N VAL A 152 -5.88 12.59 -6.30
CA VAL A 152 -6.71 13.60 -6.98
C VAL A 152 -7.98 13.88 -6.18
N VAL A 153 -8.73 12.84 -5.79
CA VAL A 153 -9.95 13.01 -4.98
C VAL A 153 -9.61 13.63 -3.62
N TYR A 154 -8.53 13.20 -2.96
CA TYR A 154 -8.13 13.75 -1.67
C TYR A 154 -7.87 15.27 -1.73
N LEU A 155 -7.21 15.72 -2.80
CA LEU A 155 -6.85 17.12 -3.02
C LEU A 155 -8.06 17.96 -3.48
N LEU A 156 -8.76 17.52 -4.53
CA LEU A 156 -9.88 18.26 -5.13
C LEU A 156 -11.06 18.42 -4.18
N PHE A 157 -11.40 17.38 -3.41
CA PHE A 157 -12.51 17.43 -2.46
C PHE A 157 -12.11 18.00 -1.09
N GLY A 158 -10.86 18.46 -0.94
CA GLY A 158 -10.38 19.08 0.30
C GLY A 158 -10.57 18.17 1.52
N ILE A 159 -10.39 16.86 1.36
CA ILE A 159 -10.74 15.83 2.36
C ILE A 159 -10.00 16.06 3.69
N ARG A 160 -8.82 16.69 3.61
CA ARG A 160 -8.09 17.25 4.76
C ARG A 160 -8.97 18.03 5.73
N HIS A 161 -9.84 18.91 5.22
CA HIS A 161 -10.63 19.86 6.02
C HIS A 161 -12.05 19.37 6.29
N THR A 162 -12.76 18.94 5.26
CA THR A 162 -14.22 18.69 5.31
C THR A 162 -14.57 17.21 5.47
N GLY A 163 -13.68 16.32 5.02
CA GLY A 163 -13.97 14.90 4.84
C GLY A 163 -15.10 14.65 3.83
N VAL A 164 -15.56 13.41 3.73
CA VAL A 164 -16.65 13.00 2.84
C VAL A 164 -17.88 12.67 3.68
N SER A 165 -19.02 13.33 3.46
CA SER A 165 -20.26 12.95 4.15
C SER A 165 -20.71 11.55 3.72
N VAL A 166 -21.48 10.85 4.56
CA VAL A 166 -22.00 9.51 4.22
C VAL A 166 -22.75 9.52 2.89
N GLY A 167 -23.64 10.50 2.67
CA GLY A 167 -24.36 10.64 1.41
C GLY A 167 -23.44 10.87 0.20
N ARG A 168 -22.41 11.73 0.34
CA ARG A 168 -21.41 11.92 -0.73
C ARG A 168 -20.58 10.66 -0.97
N GLY A 169 -20.23 9.93 0.08
CA GLY A 169 -19.49 8.67 -0.05
C GLY A 169 -20.28 7.59 -0.78
N ILE A 170 -21.58 7.45 -0.46
CA ILE A 170 -22.50 6.57 -1.19
C ILE A 170 -22.60 7.03 -2.65
N LEU A 171 -22.78 8.33 -2.90
CA LEU A 171 -22.83 8.86 -4.26
C LEU A 171 -21.53 8.58 -5.04
N THR A 172 -20.35 8.80 -4.44
CA THR A 172 -19.06 8.50 -5.06
C THR A 172 -18.93 7.02 -5.39
N MET A 173 -19.39 6.14 -4.51
CA MET A 173 -19.41 4.69 -4.75
C MET A 173 -20.35 4.32 -5.90
N VAL A 174 -21.57 4.88 -5.94
CA VAL A 174 -22.53 4.65 -7.03
C VAL A 174 -21.98 5.16 -8.36
N VAL A 175 -21.45 6.39 -8.40
CA VAL A 175 -20.80 6.97 -9.59
C VAL A 175 -19.61 6.11 -10.02
N GLY A 176 -18.80 5.66 -9.07
CA GLY A 176 -17.67 4.75 -9.34
C GLY A 176 -18.11 3.42 -9.94
N LEU A 177 -19.19 2.81 -9.45
CA LEU A 177 -19.77 1.58 -9.99
C LEU A 177 -20.31 1.79 -11.41
N VAL A 178 -21.04 2.88 -11.64
CA VAL A 178 -21.56 3.23 -12.98
C VAL A 178 -20.40 3.47 -13.95
N ALA A 179 -19.38 4.22 -13.54
CA ALA A 179 -18.18 4.45 -14.34
C ALA A 179 -17.45 3.14 -14.65
N LEU A 180 -17.37 2.21 -13.69
CA LEU A 180 -16.73 0.91 -13.88
C LEU A 180 -17.47 0.05 -14.90
N VAL A 181 -18.81 0.05 -14.87
CA VAL A 181 -19.64 -0.63 -15.89
C VAL A 181 -19.49 0.05 -17.25
N ALA A 182 -19.46 1.38 -17.31
CA ALA A 182 -19.29 2.12 -18.56
C ALA A 182 -17.91 1.88 -19.21
N VAL A 183 -16.86 1.77 -18.39
CA VAL A 183 -15.47 1.56 -18.85
C VAL A 183 -15.16 0.08 -19.09
N SER A 184 -15.98 -0.86 -18.58
CA SER A 184 -15.70 -2.29 -18.66
C SER A 184 -15.41 -2.83 -20.07
N PRO A 185 -16.05 -2.37 -21.17
CA PRO A 185 -15.74 -2.91 -22.50
C PRO A 185 -14.28 -2.68 -22.92
N VAL A 186 -13.67 -1.58 -22.45
CA VAL A 186 -12.26 -1.25 -22.71
C VAL A 186 -11.34 -1.83 -21.64
N ALA A 187 -11.78 -1.84 -20.38
CA ALA A 187 -10.96 -2.34 -19.27
C ALA A 187 -10.86 -3.87 -19.24
N LEU A 188 -11.92 -4.61 -19.60
CA LEU A 188 -11.98 -6.07 -19.51
C LEU A 188 -10.86 -6.78 -20.30
N PRO A 189 -10.61 -6.45 -21.58
CA PRO A 189 -9.51 -7.07 -22.33
C PRO A 189 -8.15 -6.84 -21.66
N LEU A 190 -7.90 -5.62 -21.17
CA LEU A 190 -6.66 -5.27 -20.49
C LEU A 190 -6.51 -6.01 -19.16
N ILE A 191 -7.59 -6.13 -18.38
CA ILE A 191 -7.58 -6.83 -17.10
C ILE A 191 -7.38 -8.33 -17.30
N ASN A 192 -8.04 -8.94 -18.28
CA ASN A 192 -7.84 -10.34 -18.63
C ASN A 192 -6.41 -10.60 -19.15
N LEU A 193 -5.81 -9.65 -19.88
CA LEU A 193 -4.40 -9.72 -20.26
C LEU A 193 -3.48 -9.74 -19.03
N PHE A 194 -3.70 -8.85 -18.05
CA PHE A 194 -2.90 -8.84 -16.82
C PHE A 194 -3.14 -10.07 -15.94
N ARG A 195 -4.39 -10.55 -15.84
CA ARG A 195 -4.73 -11.80 -15.14
C ARG A 195 -4.00 -13.00 -15.75
N SER A 196 -4.06 -13.15 -17.07
CA SER A 196 -3.41 -14.27 -17.77
C SER A 196 -1.88 -14.21 -17.71
N ALA A 197 -1.30 -13.00 -17.71
CA ALA A 197 0.14 -12.81 -17.49
C ALA A 197 0.56 -13.23 -16.07
N MET A 198 -0.14 -12.74 -15.04
CA MET A 198 0.14 -13.08 -13.64
C MET A 198 -0.08 -14.57 -13.35
N TYR A 199 -1.15 -15.16 -13.87
CA TYR A 199 -1.42 -16.58 -13.67
C TYR A 199 -0.30 -17.47 -14.24
N ARG A 200 0.23 -17.09 -15.41
CA ARG A 200 1.38 -17.78 -16.02
C ARG A 200 2.68 -17.57 -15.24
N GLU A 201 2.92 -16.36 -14.73
CA GLU A 201 4.09 -16.08 -13.87
C GLU A 201 4.04 -16.89 -12.56
N ASP A 202 2.83 -17.11 -12.04
CA ASP A 202 2.59 -17.91 -10.84
C ASP A 202 2.66 -19.45 -11.09
N GLY A 203 2.91 -19.89 -12.33
CA GLY A 203 3.07 -21.29 -12.72
C GLY A 203 1.80 -22.01 -13.17
N GLY A 204 0.69 -21.29 -13.36
CA GLY A 204 -0.57 -21.82 -13.87
C GLY A 204 -0.65 -21.86 -15.39
N ASP A 205 -1.53 -22.72 -15.92
CA ASP A 205 -1.78 -22.84 -17.37
C ASP A 205 -2.90 -21.88 -17.83
N ARG A 206 -2.69 -21.17 -18.94
CA ARG A 206 -3.61 -20.12 -19.40
C ARG A 206 -5.02 -20.65 -19.68
N ASP A 207 -5.12 -21.91 -20.10
CA ASP A 207 -6.38 -22.55 -20.47
C ASP A 207 -7.25 -22.92 -19.25
N GLN A 208 -6.67 -22.91 -18.05
CA GLN A 208 -7.38 -23.16 -16.79
C GLN A 208 -7.93 -21.88 -16.15
N LEU A 209 -7.55 -20.70 -16.68
CA LEU A 209 -7.97 -19.42 -16.13
C LEU A 209 -9.36 -19.03 -16.64
N LYS A 210 -10.34 -18.98 -15.74
CA LYS A 210 -11.64 -18.39 -16.05
C LYS A 210 -11.50 -16.87 -16.28
N LEU A 211 -11.75 -16.43 -17.51
CA LEU A 211 -11.74 -15.03 -17.90
C LEU A 211 -13.04 -14.35 -17.44
N ILE A 212 -12.96 -13.04 -17.21
CA ILE A 212 -14.14 -12.22 -16.94
C ILE A 212 -14.75 -11.83 -18.28
N GLU A 213 -15.98 -12.26 -18.55
CA GLU A 213 -16.61 -12.07 -19.87
C GLU A 213 -17.55 -10.87 -19.91
N GLY A 214 -18.10 -10.47 -18.76
CA GLY A 214 -19.17 -9.45 -18.69
C GLY A 214 -18.92 -8.33 -17.67
N PRO A 215 -19.56 -7.15 -17.87
CA PRO A 215 -19.53 -6.03 -16.91
C PRO A 215 -20.06 -6.41 -15.51
N GLY A 216 -21.09 -7.27 -15.46
CA GLY A 216 -21.66 -7.74 -14.20
C GLY A 216 -20.69 -8.64 -13.42
N GLU A 217 -20.07 -9.59 -14.11
CA GLU A 217 -19.02 -10.45 -13.53
C GLU A 217 -17.82 -9.61 -13.09
N PHE A 218 -17.44 -8.58 -13.87
CA PHE A 218 -16.37 -7.66 -13.51
C PHE A 218 -16.59 -6.94 -12.18
N VAL A 219 -17.78 -6.39 -11.98
CA VAL A 219 -18.16 -5.71 -10.73
C VAL A 219 -18.22 -6.71 -9.57
N ALA A 220 -18.88 -7.86 -9.77
CA ALA A 220 -19.06 -8.87 -8.74
C ALA A 220 -17.73 -9.47 -8.29
N GLU A 221 -16.88 -9.83 -9.24
CA GLU A 221 -15.51 -10.30 -8.99
C GLU A 221 -14.73 -9.19 -8.29
N GLY A 222 -14.71 -7.96 -8.81
CA GLY A 222 -13.96 -6.85 -8.18
C GLY A 222 -14.30 -6.62 -6.70
N LEU A 223 -15.58 -6.69 -6.32
CA LEU A 223 -16.01 -6.53 -4.94
C LEU A 223 -15.63 -7.74 -4.07
N THR A 224 -15.88 -8.96 -4.56
CA THR A 224 -15.60 -10.20 -3.81
C THR A 224 -14.10 -10.46 -3.68
N SER A 225 -13.34 -10.30 -4.77
CA SER A 225 -11.89 -10.47 -4.78
C SER A 225 -11.20 -9.45 -3.87
N GLY A 226 -11.72 -8.24 -3.70
CA GLY A 226 -11.13 -7.24 -2.80
C GLY A 226 -11.18 -7.66 -1.32
N VAL A 227 -12.33 -8.18 -0.87
CA VAL A 227 -12.48 -8.70 0.50
C VAL A 227 -11.65 -9.97 0.68
N TYR A 228 -11.70 -10.89 -0.29
CA TYR A 228 -10.90 -12.11 -0.26
C TYR A 228 -9.40 -11.80 -0.23
N PHE A 229 -8.93 -10.84 -1.02
CA PHE A 229 -7.54 -10.40 -1.07
C PHE A 229 -7.05 -9.86 0.29
N LEU A 230 -7.93 -9.21 1.06
CA LEU A 230 -7.61 -8.77 2.41
C LEU A 230 -7.29 -9.91 3.37
N LEU A 231 -7.95 -11.06 3.21
CA LEU A 231 -7.93 -12.16 4.18
C LEU A 231 -7.04 -13.33 3.75
N LYS A 232 -6.83 -13.54 2.44
CA LYS A 232 -6.11 -14.70 1.92
C LYS A 232 -4.61 -14.69 2.28
N PRO A 233 -3.98 -15.86 2.50
CA PRO A 233 -4.61 -17.18 2.55
C PRO A 233 -5.41 -17.37 3.84
N PHE A 234 -6.50 -18.13 3.77
CA PHE A 234 -7.16 -18.64 4.97
C PHE A 234 -6.39 -19.82 5.56
N PRO A 235 -6.57 -20.15 6.86
CA PRO A 235 -5.86 -21.26 7.49
C PRO A 235 -6.06 -22.61 6.79
N TRP A 236 -7.22 -22.84 6.16
CA TRP A 236 -7.53 -24.05 5.41
C TRP A 236 -7.01 -24.05 3.97
N GLU A 237 -6.58 -22.90 3.45
CA GLU A 237 -5.96 -22.77 2.11
C GLU A 237 -4.43 -22.89 2.17
N ALA A 238 -3.86 -22.91 3.38
CA ALA A 238 -2.43 -22.94 3.59
C ALA A 238 -1.85 -24.33 3.23
N ALA A 239 -1.02 -24.37 2.19
CA ALA A 239 -0.30 -25.55 1.74
C ALA A 239 1.02 -25.78 2.51
N GLY A 240 1.43 -24.86 3.38
CA GLY A 240 2.69 -24.97 4.13
C GLY A 240 2.80 -24.02 5.32
N LEU A 241 3.84 -24.21 6.14
CA LEU A 241 4.03 -23.49 7.41
C LEU A 241 4.08 -21.96 7.25
N LEU A 242 4.79 -21.46 6.23
CA LEU A 242 4.84 -20.02 5.96
C LEU A 242 3.46 -19.44 5.63
N GLN A 243 2.63 -20.17 4.87
CA GLN A 243 1.27 -19.74 4.55
C GLN A 243 0.37 -19.79 5.78
N LEU A 244 0.59 -20.74 6.70
CA LEU A 244 -0.15 -20.81 7.96
C LEU A 244 0.18 -19.63 8.88
N ILE A 245 1.46 -19.26 8.98
CA ILE A 245 1.90 -18.06 9.71
C ILE A 245 1.29 -16.80 9.09
N GLN A 246 1.27 -16.70 7.76
CA GLN A 246 0.62 -15.61 7.04
C GLN A 246 -0.89 -15.56 7.32
N ALA A 247 -1.58 -16.71 7.31
CA ALA A 247 -3.01 -16.77 7.62
C ALA A 247 -3.30 -16.29 9.05
N ALA A 248 -2.48 -16.69 10.03
CA ALA A 248 -2.60 -16.22 11.41
C ALA A 248 -2.36 -14.70 11.51
N GLU A 249 -1.33 -14.18 10.84
CA GLU A 249 -1.06 -12.75 10.76
C GLU A 249 -2.26 -11.99 10.16
N ASN A 250 -2.85 -12.49 9.07
CA ASN A 250 -3.99 -11.86 8.41
C ASN A 250 -5.19 -11.72 9.35
N LEU A 251 -5.48 -12.74 10.15
CA LEU A 251 -6.56 -12.70 11.13
C LEU A 251 -6.30 -11.63 12.21
N VAL A 252 -5.06 -11.54 12.71
CA VAL A 252 -4.67 -10.52 13.69
C VAL A 252 -4.78 -9.11 13.09
N VAL A 253 -4.26 -8.92 11.88
CA VAL A 253 -4.30 -7.64 11.16
C VAL A 253 -5.74 -7.23 10.86
N PHE A 254 -6.57 -8.16 10.38
CA PHE A 254 -7.98 -7.90 10.12
C PHE A 254 -8.73 -7.50 11.40
N GLY A 255 -8.53 -8.23 12.50
CA GLY A 255 -9.08 -7.87 13.81
C GLY A 255 -8.66 -6.47 14.24
N LEU A 256 -7.39 -6.11 14.08
CA LEU A 256 -6.89 -4.77 14.38
C LEU A 256 -7.53 -3.70 13.48
N LEU A 257 -7.67 -3.96 12.18
CA LEU A 257 -8.34 -3.04 11.24
C LEU A 257 -9.79 -2.79 11.66
N VAL A 258 -10.55 -3.82 12.02
CA VAL A 258 -11.93 -3.69 12.52
C VAL A 258 -11.97 -2.80 13.77
N LEU A 259 -11.04 -2.99 14.70
CA LEU A 259 -10.96 -2.16 15.91
C LEU A 259 -10.60 -0.70 15.61
N ILE A 260 -9.65 -0.45 14.71
CA ILE A 260 -9.28 0.91 14.26
C ILE A 260 -10.47 1.59 13.57
N VAL A 261 -11.15 0.90 12.65
CA VAL A 261 -12.34 1.40 11.95
C VAL A 261 -13.44 1.74 12.95
N ARG A 262 -13.74 0.85 13.91
CA ARG A 262 -14.74 1.11 14.96
C ARG A 262 -14.38 2.33 15.81
N ALA A 263 -13.10 2.51 16.16
CA ALA A 263 -12.64 3.66 16.93
C ALA A 263 -12.70 4.96 16.12
N ALA A 264 -12.30 4.93 14.85
CA ALA A 264 -12.34 6.07 13.93
C ALA A 264 -13.77 6.50 13.60
N TRP A 265 -14.69 5.55 13.41
CA TRP A 265 -16.10 5.83 13.10
C TRP A 265 -16.80 6.65 14.17
N ARG A 266 -16.46 6.40 15.44
CA ARG A 266 -16.99 7.16 16.58
C ARG A 266 -16.42 8.57 16.72
N ARG A 267 -15.31 8.88 16.04
CA ARG A 267 -14.63 10.18 16.16
C ARG A 267 -14.85 11.05 14.94
N VAL A 268 -14.44 10.58 13.76
CA VAL A 268 -14.43 11.37 12.52
C VAL A 268 -14.89 10.50 11.34
N PRO A 269 -16.18 10.09 11.30
CA PRO A 269 -16.68 9.17 10.27
C PRO A 269 -16.48 9.72 8.86
N LYS A 270 -16.56 11.05 8.68
CA LYS A 270 -16.39 11.69 7.37
C LYS A 270 -15.02 11.45 6.75
N LYS A 271 -13.95 11.47 7.55
CA LYS A 271 -12.59 11.19 7.05
C LYS A 271 -12.37 9.69 6.87
N LEU A 272 -12.93 8.88 7.76
CA LEU A 272 -12.86 7.43 7.67
C LEU A 272 -13.49 6.89 6.38
N ILE A 273 -14.63 7.41 5.95
CA ILE A 273 -15.32 6.97 4.72
C ILE A 273 -14.40 7.06 3.50
N PHE A 274 -13.65 8.16 3.37
CA PHE A 274 -12.66 8.29 2.30
C PHE A 274 -11.60 7.18 2.36
N TRP A 275 -11.04 6.91 3.53
CA TRP A 275 -10.02 5.88 3.70
C TRP A 275 -10.57 4.46 3.46
N LEU A 276 -11.84 4.21 3.79
CA LEU A 276 -12.51 2.94 3.47
C LEU A 276 -12.71 2.78 1.97
N LEU A 277 -13.12 3.84 1.27
CA LEU A 277 -13.22 3.83 -0.20
C LEU A 277 -11.84 3.61 -0.85
N PHE A 278 -10.79 4.26 -0.34
CA PHE A 278 -9.40 4.02 -0.73
C PHE A 278 -9.02 2.54 -0.61
N MET A 279 -9.26 1.94 0.56
CA MET A 279 -8.90 0.55 0.82
C MET A 279 -9.69 -0.40 -0.10
N ALA A 280 -11.00 -0.21 -0.20
CA ALA A 280 -11.85 -1.04 -1.05
C ALA A 280 -11.38 -1.00 -2.51
N PHE A 281 -11.16 0.20 -3.06
CA PHE A 281 -10.69 0.39 -4.43
C PHE A 281 -9.33 -0.28 -4.69
N ALA A 282 -8.35 -0.05 -3.81
CA ALA A 282 -7.01 -0.61 -3.96
C ALA A 282 -6.99 -2.15 -3.88
N LEU A 283 -7.71 -2.72 -2.92
CA LEU A 283 -7.77 -4.17 -2.74
C LEU A 283 -8.58 -4.85 -3.84
N SER A 284 -9.63 -4.23 -4.37
CA SER A 284 -10.39 -4.75 -5.51
C SER A 284 -9.53 -4.87 -6.77
N ILE A 285 -8.74 -3.85 -7.11
CA ILE A 285 -7.85 -3.90 -8.29
C ILE A 285 -6.84 -5.04 -8.17
N TYR A 286 -6.22 -5.20 -7.00
CA TYR A 286 -5.25 -6.27 -6.80
C TYR A 286 -5.89 -7.65 -6.66
N GLY A 287 -7.05 -7.73 -6.02
CA GLY A 287 -7.82 -8.97 -5.88
C GLY A 287 -8.21 -9.55 -7.23
N LEU A 288 -8.50 -8.71 -8.22
CA LEU A 288 -8.86 -9.13 -9.57
C LEU A 288 -7.74 -9.82 -10.35
N VAL A 289 -6.48 -9.48 -10.05
CA VAL A 289 -5.32 -9.78 -10.91
C VAL A 289 -4.32 -10.74 -10.26
N VAL A 290 -4.26 -10.80 -8.92
CA VAL A 290 -3.26 -11.56 -8.19
C VAL A 290 -3.81 -12.88 -7.69
N PHE A 291 -3.24 -14.00 -8.13
CA PHE A 291 -3.66 -15.34 -7.74
C PHE A 291 -2.79 -15.91 -6.61
N ASN A 292 -1.45 -15.80 -6.71
CA ASN A 292 -0.52 -16.32 -5.71
C ASN A 292 -0.63 -15.66 -4.33
N TYR A 293 -0.63 -16.48 -3.27
CA TYR A 293 -0.74 -16.03 -1.87
C TYR A 293 0.45 -15.19 -1.40
N GLY A 294 1.67 -15.56 -1.76
CA GLY A 294 2.89 -14.82 -1.43
C GLY A 294 2.92 -13.45 -2.11
N THR A 295 2.54 -13.38 -3.39
CA THR A 295 2.40 -12.12 -4.14
C THR A 295 1.28 -11.26 -3.55
N ALA A 296 0.17 -11.87 -3.14
CA ALA A 296 -0.92 -11.14 -2.50
C ALA A 296 -0.50 -10.49 -1.17
N ALA A 297 0.17 -11.23 -0.28
CA ALA A 297 0.68 -10.67 0.97
C ALA A 297 1.66 -9.51 0.71
N ARG A 298 2.56 -9.68 -0.27
CA ARG A 298 3.54 -8.66 -0.72
C ARG A 298 2.86 -7.39 -1.25
N TYR A 299 1.80 -7.50 -2.04
CA TYR A 299 1.16 -6.33 -2.65
C TYR A 299 0.13 -5.66 -1.75
N ARG A 300 -0.38 -6.37 -0.75
CA ARG A 300 -1.37 -5.86 0.19
C ARG A 300 -0.78 -4.99 1.30
N TYR A 301 0.39 -5.36 1.85
CA TYR A 301 0.94 -4.68 3.02
C TYR A 301 1.10 -3.16 2.85
N PRO A 302 1.51 -2.60 1.69
CA PRO A 302 1.64 -1.15 1.53
C PRO A 302 0.33 -0.42 1.76
N PHE A 303 -0.79 -0.96 1.24
CA PHE A 303 -2.12 -0.35 1.37
C PHE A 303 -2.66 -0.44 2.79
N ILE A 304 -2.48 -1.60 3.45
CA ILE A 304 -2.85 -1.77 4.87
C ILE A 304 -2.12 -0.74 5.73
N VAL A 305 -0.83 -0.55 5.49
CA VAL A 305 0.00 0.36 6.29
C VAL A 305 -0.39 1.81 6.05
N ILE A 306 -0.55 2.22 4.80
CA ILE A 306 -1.04 3.56 4.45
C ILE A 306 -2.38 3.81 5.15
N PHE A 307 -3.31 2.87 5.08
CA PHE A 307 -4.60 2.99 5.75
C PHE A 307 -4.44 3.15 7.27
N VAL A 308 -3.70 2.25 7.94
CA VAL A 308 -3.52 2.33 9.39
C VAL A 308 -2.85 3.64 9.81
N LEU A 309 -1.78 4.05 9.13
CA LEU A 309 -1.07 5.30 9.42
C LEU A 309 -2.02 6.50 9.32
N PHE A 310 -2.69 6.65 8.18
CA PHE A 310 -3.42 7.88 7.89
C PHE A 310 -4.82 7.91 8.48
N VAL A 311 -5.50 6.76 8.65
CA VAL A 311 -6.74 6.71 9.44
C VAL A 311 -6.47 7.08 10.89
N CYS A 312 -5.42 6.52 11.50
CA CYS A 312 -5.08 6.87 12.88
C CYS A 312 -4.72 8.35 12.99
N ALA A 313 -3.94 8.89 12.05
CA ALA A 313 -3.54 10.29 12.06
C ALA A 313 -4.72 11.26 11.85
N ASP A 314 -5.57 11.01 10.84
CA ASP A 314 -6.69 11.88 10.46
C ASP A 314 -7.90 11.78 11.39
N CYS A 315 -8.16 10.60 11.95
CA CYS A 315 -9.26 10.36 12.88
C CYS A 315 -8.82 10.42 14.35
N HIS A 316 -7.55 10.75 14.62
CA HIS A 316 -6.94 10.85 15.94
C HIS A 316 -7.16 9.58 16.81
N VAL A 317 -6.98 8.40 16.23
CA VAL A 317 -7.11 7.12 16.95
C VAL A 317 -5.82 6.83 17.70
N ARG A 318 -5.82 7.05 19.03
CA ARG A 318 -4.64 6.83 19.89
C ARG A 318 -4.56 5.45 20.53
N SER A 319 -5.71 4.84 20.84
CA SER A 319 -5.80 3.49 21.42
C SER A 319 -7.05 2.79 20.90
N VAL A 320 -6.90 1.50 20.63
CA VAL A 320 -8.02 0.60 20.27
C VAL A 320 -8.41 -0.30 21.45
N PHE A 321 -7.44 -0.66 22.30
CA PHE A 321 -7.67 -1.36 23.55
C PHE A 321 -7.77 -0.36 24.70
N LYS A 322 -8.98 -0.21 25.26
CA LYS A 322 -9.19 0.61 26.48
C LYS A 322 -8.48 0.09 27.73
N PRO A 323 -8.33 -1.23 27.99
CA PRO A 323 -7.75 -1.68 29.26
C PRO A 323 -6.21 -1.56 29.34
N PHE A 324 -5.50 -1.55 28.21
CA PHE A 324 -4.03 -1.52 28.17
C PHE A 324 -3.42 -0.16 27.83
N ALA A 325 -4.23 0.89 27.73
CA ALA A 325 -3.72 2.24 27.47
C ALA A 325 -3.09 2.83 28.74
N PRO A 326 -1.79 3.22 28.72
CA PRO A 326 -1.16 3.95 29.82
C PRO A 326 -2.00 5.16 30.22
N ALA A 327 -2.08 5.49 31.50
CA ALA A 327 -2.96 6.55 32.02
C ALA A 327 -2.78 7.89 31.29
N HIS A 328 -1.55 8.23 30.88
CA HIS A 328 -1.23 9.45 30.14
C HIS A 328 -1.81 9.49 28.71
N TRP A 329 -2.18 8.35 28.10
CA TRP A 329 -2.87 8.32 26.79
C TRP A 329 -4.37 8.54 26.89
N ARG A 330 -4.95 8.47 28.10
CA ARG A 330 -6.39 8.69 28.33
C ARG A 330 -6.74 10.19 28.40
N VAL A 331 -5.75 11.05 28.62
CA VAL A 331 -5.94 12.50 28.75
C VAL A 331 -5.92 13.14 27.36
N GLY A 332 -7.11 13.21 26.75
CA GLY A 332 -7.34 13.80 25.44
C GLY A 332 -8.68 14.52 25.36
N ARG A 333 -9.03 15.30 26.39
CA ARG A 333 -10.05 16.35 26.34
C ARG A 333 -9.40 17.69 26.69
N ARG A 334 -8.54 18.23 25.83
CA ARG A 334 -8.39 19.68 25.79
C ARG A 334 -9.52 20.19 24.90
N ARG A 335 -10.52 20.82 25.52
CA ARG A 335 -11.51 21.61 24.80
C ARG A 335 -10.73 22.61 23.94
N VAL A 336 -10.99 22.62 22.64
CA VAL A 336 -10.61 23.75 21.79
C VAL A 336 -11.31 24.97 22.39
N PRO A 337 -10.60 26.06 22.73
CA PRO A 337 -11.27 27.29 23.11
C PRO A 337 -12.13 27.73 21.94
N SER A 338 -13.45 27.81 22.14
CA SER A 338 -14.32 28.58 21.28
C SER A 338 -13.78 30.01 21.28
N GLY A 339 -13.24 30.45 20.14
CA GLY A 339 -12.84 31.84 19.93
C GLY A 339 -14.08 32.71 20.18
N GLY A 340 -14.03 33.45 21.28
CA GLY A 340 -15.02 34.46 21.62
C GLY A 340 -14.90 35.62 20.65
N ASP A 341 -16.05 36.18 20.34
CA ASP A 341 -16.26 37.45 19.67
C ASP A 341 -15.30 38.52 20.20
N SER A 342 -14.53 39.11 19.29
CA SER A 342 -13.90 40.41 19.49
C SER A 342 -14.69 41.43 18.67
N SER A 343 -15.84 41.83 19.21
CA SER A 343 -16.43 43.13 18.95
C SER A 343 -16.12 44.03 20.15
N LEU A 344 -15.65 45.25 19.86
CA LEU A 344 -15.64 46.49 20.65
C LEU A 344 -14.24 47.07 20.97
N SER A 345 -14.22 48.40 20.77
CA SER A 345 -13.22 49.44 20.97
C SER A 345 -12.01 49.47 20.05
#